data_AF-A0A920LDG3-F1
#
_entry.id   AF-A0A920LDG3-F1
#
_cell.length_a   1.000
_cell.length_b   1.000
_cell.length_c   1.000
_cell.angle_alpha   90.00
_cell.angle_beta   90.00
_cell.angle_gamma   90.00
#
_symmetry.space_group_name_H-M   'P 1'
#
loop_
_entity.id
_entity.type
_entity.pdbx_description
1 polymer ?
#
loop_
_entity_poly.entity_id
_entity_poly.type
_entity_poly.pdbx_seq_one_letter_code
_entity_poly.pdbx_strand_id
1 'polypeptide(L)'
;MSREKKYWKSEVELSNSVDITDLKHNEFQEKLPIDLEMSDELVQSSTNRRDFLKYLGFSTSAAILASCEGPVHRSVPYVIQPERIRPGIANYYATTMFDGYDAANILVKNT
;
A
#
# COMPACT_ATOMS: atom_id res chain seq x y z
N MET A 1 50.79 28.91 5.44
CA MET A 1 49.93 28.25 4.43
C MET A 1 49.09 27.21 5.13
N SER A 2 47.79 27.46 5.28
CA SER A 2 46.85 26.53 5.91
C SER A 2 46.58 25.38 4.95
N ARG A 3 46.78 24.14 5.40
CA ARG A 3 46.58 22.94 4.59
C ARG A 3 45.09 22.60 4.64
N GLU A 4 44.36 22.94 3.57
CA GLU A 4 42.94 22.58 3.45
C GLU A 4 42.76 21.07 3.57
N LYS A 5 41.91 20.64 4.50
CA LYS A 5 41.60 19.23 4.71
C LYS A 5 40.57 18.80 3.67
N LYS A 6 40.97 17.92 2.74
CA LYS A 6 40.03 17.24 1.84
C LYS A 6 39.39 16.06 2.56
N TYR A 7 38.07 16.02 2.55
CA TYR A 7 37.24 14.94 3.09
C TYR A 7 36.60 14.18 1.93
N TRP A 8 36.68 12.86 1.97
CA TRP A 8 36.13 11.95 0.96
C TRP A 8 34.90 11.26 1.54
N LYS A 9 33.83 11.12 0.76
CA LYS A 9 32.59 10.49 1.24
C LYS A 9 32.56 8.97 1.02
N SER A 10 33.34 8.46 0.08
CA SER A 10 33.47 7.02 -0.18
C SER A 10 34.87 6.66 -0.67
N GLU A 11 35.22 5.39 -0.56
CA GLU A 11 36.51 4.83 -1.01
C GLU A 11 36.67 4.95 -2.53
N VAL A 12 35.55 4.90 -3.25
CA VAL A 12 35.50 5.07 -4.71
C VAL A 12 35.85 6.51 -5.10
N GLU A 13 35.42 7.51 -4.31
CA GLU A 13 35.78 8.92 -4.55
C GLU A 13 37.29 9.19 -4.42
N LEU A 14 37.99 8.44 -3.57
CA LEU A 14 39.44 8.56 -3.39
C LEU A 14 40.21 7.99 -4.58
N SER A 15 39.70 6.94 -5.23
CA SER A 15 40.36 6.27 -6.36
C SER A 15 40.19 7.01 -7.70
N ASN A 16 39.45 8.13 -7.70
CA ASN A 16 39.29 9.04 -8.83
C ASN A 16 38.86 8.30 -10.12
N SER A 17 37.94 7.33 -9.99
CA SER A 17 37.39 6.60 -11.13
C SER A 17 36.41 7.47 -11.93
N VAL A 18 36.40 7.29 -13.25
CA VAL A 18 35.62 8.11 -14.20
C VAL A 18 34.11 7.93 -14.00
N ASP A 19 33.65 6.78 -13.50
CA ASP A 19 32.22 6.47 -13.30
C ASP A 19 31.48 7.40 -12.32
N ILE A 20 32.20 8.05 -11.40
CA ILE A 20 31.57 8.85 -10.35
C ILE A 20 31.12 10.21 -10.88
N THR A 21 31.70 10.70 -11.97
CA THR A 21 31.28 11.99 -12.53
C THR A 21 29.83 11.93 -12.98
N ASP A 22 29.40 10.81 -13.55
CA ASP A 22 28.05 10.66 -14.07
C ASP A 22 27.04 10.41 -12.94
N LEU A 23 27.44 9.63 -11.93
CA LEU A 23 26.65 9.43 -10.70
C LEU A 23 26.55 10.69 -9.83
N LYS A 24 27.52 11.60 -9.88
CA LYS A 24 27.44 12.90 -9.18
C LYS A 24 26.31 13.78 -9.70
N HIS A 25 25.96 13.64 -10.97
CA HIS A 25 24.90 14.43 -11.60
C HIS A 25 23.52 13.79 -11.42
N ASN A 26 23.44 12.57 -10.87
CA ASN A 26 22.19 11.84 -10.71
C ASN A 26 22.00 11.45 -9.23
N GLU A 27 21.16 12.19 -8.50
CA GLU A 27 20.93 11.94 -7.06
C GLU A 27 20.27 10.58 -6.78
N PHE A 28 19.62 9.98 -7.79
CA PHE A 28 18.93 8.71 -7.66
C PHE A 28 19.66 7.62 -8.47
N GLN A 29 20.05 6.54 -7.78
CA GLN A 29 20.70 5.37 -8.38
C GLN A 29 19.77 4.57 -9.30
N GLU A 30 18.46 4.61 -9.01
CA GLU A 30 17.43 3.97 -9.81
C GLU A 30 16.73 4.99 -10.70
N LYS A 31 16.35 4.56 -11.91
CA LYS A 31 15.44 5.34 -12.76
C LYS A 31 14.14 5.50 -12.00
N LEU A 32 13.81 6.74 -11.64
CA LEU A 32 12.52 7.06 -11.06
C LEU A 32 11.43 6.48 -12.00
N PRO A 33 10.40 5.79 -11.46
CA PRO A 33 9.27 5.38 -12.24
C PRO A 33 8.42 6.62 -12.55
N ILE A 34 8.86 7.40 -13.53
CA ILE A 34 8.11 8.53 -14.12
C ILE A 34 7.07 7.99 -15.13
N ASP A 35 7.05 6.67 -15.35
CA ASP A 35 6.18 5.96 -16.30
C ASP A 35 4.70 5.86 -15.84
N LEU A 36 4.31 6.70 -14.89
CA LEU A 36 2.90 6.99 -14.59
C LEU A 36 2.37 7.92 -15.68
N GLU A 37 2.12 7.38 -16.89
CA GLU A 37 1.37 8.01 -17.99
C GLU A 37 1.60 9.52 -18.17
N MET A 38 2.83 10.00 -18.02
CA MET A 38 3.16 11.37 -18.38
C MET A 38 3.48 11.38 -19.86
N SER A 39 2.52 11.84 -20.66
CA SER A 39 2.65 12.01 -22.12
C SER A 39 4.01 12.65 -22.46
N ASP A 40 4.78 12.05 -23.37
CA ASP A 40 6.12 12.49 -23.80
C ASP A 40 6.22 13.99 -24.14
N GLU A 41 5.10 14.63 -24.50
CA GLU A 41 4.99 16.07 -24.75
C GLU A 41 5.25 16.95 -23.50
N LEU A 42 5.00 16.43 -22.30
CA LEU A 42 5.22 17.13 -21.03
C LEU A 42 6.67 17.05 -20.53
N VAL A 43 7.44 16.07 -21.02
CA VAL A 43 8.86 15.87 -20.66
C VAL A 43 9.76 16.75 -21.53
N GLN A 44 9.37 17.02 -22.78
CA GLN A 44 10.15 17.84 -23.70
C GLN A 44 9.81 19.34 -23.68
N SER A 45 8.63 19.74 -23.18
CA SER A 45 8.25 21.14 -23.04
C SER A 45 8.76 21.71 -21.71
N SER A 46 9.30 22.94 -21.74
CA SER A 46 9.81 23.68 -20.58
C SER A 46 8.68 24.13 -19.65
N THR A 47 7.89 23.18 -19.16
CA THR A 47 6.70 23.49 -18.39
C THR A 47 7.06 24.17 -17.07
N ASN A 48 6.27 25.18 -16.75
CA ASN A 48 6.37 25.94 -15.52
C ASN A 48 6.25 24.96 -14.35
N ARG A 49 7.14 25.04 -13.33
CA ARG A 49 7.13 24.16 -12.14
C ARG A 49 5.74 24.00 -11.52
N ARG A 50 4.88 25.02 -11.66
CA ARG A 50 3.47 25.00 -11.23
C ARG A 50 2.63 23.97 -11.97
N ASP A 51 2.79 23.83 -13.27
CA ASP A 51 1.96 22.93 -14.08
C ASP A 51 2.42 21.48 -13.88
N PHE A 52 3.72 21.24 -13.73
CA PHE A 52 4.24 19.95 -13.25
C PHE A 52 3.61 19.53 -11.92
N LEU A 53 3.59 20.43 -10.92
CA LEU A 53 2.98 20.13 -9.61
C LEU A 53 1.47 19.91 -9.67
N LYS A 54 0.75 20.55 -10.61
CA LYS A 54 -0.68 20.29 -10.82
C LYS A 54 -0.91 18.89 -11.36
N TYR A 55 -0.16 18.47 -12.37
CA TYR A 55 -0.31 17.13 -12.96
C TYR A 55 0.12 16.03 -11.99
N LEU A 56 1.25 16.22 -11.28
CA LEU A 56 1.70 15.29 -10.24
C LEU A 56 0.68 15.21 -9.08
N GLY A 57 0.14 16.35 -8.64
CA GLY A 57 -0.90 16.37 -7.61
C GLY A 57 -2.19 15.69 -8.04
N PHE A 58 -2.58 15.84 -9.31
CA PHE A 58 -3.77 15.19 -9.85
C PHE A 58 -3.58 13.67 -10.04
N SER A 59 -2.43 13.23 -10.55
CA SER A 59 -2.15 11.80 -10.73
C SER A 59 -2.05 11.07 -9.39
N THR A 60 -1.40 11.68 -8.39
CA THR A 60 -1.29 11.10 -7.04
C THR A 60 -2.64 11.01 -6.35
N SER A 61 -3.49 12.04 -6.48
CA SER A 61 -4.84 12.01 -5.88
C SER A 61 -5.76 11.00 -6.56
N ALA A 62 -5.67 10.83 -7.89
CA ALA A 62 -6.41 9.81 -8.62
C ALA A 62 -6.02 8.38 -8.19
N ALA A 63 -4.72 8.11 -8.02
CA ALA A 63 -4.23 6.80 -7.57
C ALA A 63 -4.73 6.43 -6.16
N ILE A 64 -4.81 7.40 -5.24
CA ILE A 64 -5.34 7.18 -3.88
C ILE A 64 -6.83 6.85 -3.92
N LEU A 65 -7.62 7.53 -4.76
CA LEU A 65 -9.05 7.24 -4.91
C LEU A 65 -9.29 5.84 -5.48
N ALA A 66 -8.51 5.44 -6.50
CA ALA A 66 -8.57 4.10 -7.04
C ALA A 66 -8.14 3.02 -6.03
N SER A 67 -7.19 3.32 -5.13
CA SER A 67 -6.77 2.37 -4.10
C SER A 67 -7.79 2.18 -2.97
N CYS A 68 -8.81 3.05 -2.87
CA CYS A 68 -9.85 2.96 -1.85
C CYS A 68 -11.06 2.09 -2.26
N GLU A 69 -11.07 1.49 -3.45
CA GLU A 69 -12.09 0.51 -3.84
C GLU A 69 -11.83 -0.84 -3.14
N GLY A 70 -12.21 -0.91 -1.87
CA GLY A 70 -12.21 -2.15 -1.09
C GLY A 70 -13.21 -3.18 -1.65
N PRO A 71 -13.02 -4.48 -1.34
CA PRO A 71 -13.90 -5.53 -1.82
C PRO A 71 -15.36 -5.27 -1.42
N VAL A 72 -16.26 -5.39 -2.38
CA VAL A 72 -17.70 -5.21 -2.14
C VAL A 72 -18.23 -6.40 -1.33
N HIS A 73 -18.45 -6.20 -0.03
CA HIS A 73 -19.11 -7.18 0.83
C HIS A 73 -20.64 -7.06 0.70
N ARG A 74 -21.28 -8.06 0.10
CA ARG A 74 -22.74 -8.13 0.05
C ARG A 74 -23.27 -8.99 1.20
N SER A 75 -24.05 -8.39 2.10
CA SER A 75 -24.80 -9.11 3.12
C SER A 75 -26.19 -9.45 2.58
N VAL A 76 -26.55 -10.73 2.63
CA VAL A 76 -27.90 -11.20 2.24
C VAL A 76 -28.72 -11.37 3.52
N PRO A 77 -29.78 -10.56 3.75
CA PRO A 77 -30.62 -10.69 4.94
C PRO A 77 -31.61 -11.86 4.81
N TYR A 78 -32.21 -12.24 5.94
CA TYR A 78 -33.35 -13.17 5.94
C TYR A 78 -34.55 -12.56 5.21
N VAL A 79 -35.16 -13.30 4.30
CA VAL A 79 -36.43 -12.91 3.65
C VAL A 79 -37.57 -12.90 4.67
N ILE A 80 -37.59 -13.88 5.55
CA ILE A 80 -38.51 -13.99 6.68
C ILE A 80 -37.66 -14.26 7.92
N GLN A 81 -37.63 -13.32 8.86
CA GLN A 81 -36.84 -13.47 10.07
C GLN A 81 -37.52 -14.44 11.05
N PRO A 82 -36.82 -15.47 11.55
CA PRO A 82 -37.34 -16.31 12.62
C PRO A 82 -37.28 -15.60 13.98
N GLU A 83 -38.27 -15.81 14.85
CA GLU A 83 -38.42 -15.10 16.13
C GLU A 83 -37.23 -15.31 17.10
N ARG A 84 -36.60 -16.49 17.05
CA ARG A 84 -35.54 -16.88 17.98
C ARG A 84 -34.12 -16.50 17.53
N ILE A 85 -33.92 -15.98 16.32
CA ILE A 85 -32.57 -15.66 15.80
C ILE A 85 -32.52 -14.17 15.45
N ARG A 86 -31.65 -13.44 16.17
CA ARG A 86 -31.35 -12.04 15.90
C ARG A 86 -29.89 -11.91 15.45
N PRO A 87 -29.63 -11.57 14.17
CA PRO A 87 -28.27 -11.37 13.67
C PRO A 87 -27.50 -10.38 14.54
N GLY A 88 -26.28 -10.75 14.93
CA GLY A 88 -25.42 -9.93 15.79
C GLY A 88 -25.56 -10.20 17.30
N ILE A 89 -26.53 -10.99 17.73
CA ILE A 89 -26.64 -11.48 19.12
C ILE A 89 -26.49 -13.00 19.11
N ALA A 90 -25.49 -13.49 19.83
CA ALA A 90 -25.22 -14.92 19.91
C ALA A 90 -26.32 -15.66 20.68
N ASN A 91 -26.76 -16.79 20.13
CA ASN A 91 -27.71 -17.70 20.75
C ASN A 91 -26.97 -18.93 21.31
N TYR A 92 -27.31 -19.32 22.53
CA TYR A 92 -26.71 -20.48 23.19
C TYR A 92 -27.71 -21.63 23.24
N TYR A 93 -27.29 -22.80 22.76
CA TYR A 93 -28.09 -24.01 22.76
C TYR A 93 -27.43 -25.07 23.63
N ALA A 94 -28.19 -25.62 24.57
CA ALA A 94 -27.76 -26.78 25.34
C ALA A 94 -27.96 -28.02 24.47
N THR A 95 -26.86 -28.68 24.11
CA THR A 95 -26.86 -29.88 23.27
C THR A 95 -25.97 -30.95 23.90
N THR A 96 -26.09 -32.18 23.42
CA THR A 96 -25.21 -33.27 23.85
C THR A 96 -24.44 -33.76 22.63
N MET A 97 -23.12 -33.91 22.76
CA MET A 97 -22.30 -34.55 21.73
C MET A 97 -22.00 -35.98 22.13
N PHE A 98 -22.07 -36.90 21.17
CA PHE A 98 -21.79 -38.32 21.36
C PHE A 98 -20.67 -38.73 20.41
N ASP A 99 -19.62 -39.35 20.96
CA ASP A 99 -18.42 -39.76 20.21
C ASP A 99 -18.36 -41.28 20.00
N GLY A 100 -19.50 -41.96 20.05
CA GLY A 100 -19.59 -43.41 19.86
C GLY A 100 -19.38 -44.25 21.12
N TYR A 101 -18.66 -43.73 22.12
CA TYR A 101 -18.45 -44.41 23.41
C TYR A 101 -19.03 -43.66 24.61
N ASP A 102 -18.94 -42.33 24.61
CA ASP A 102 -19.40 -41.48 25.71
C ASP A 102 -20.19 -40.26 25.21
N ALA A 103 -21.02 -39.69 26.09
CA ALA A 103 -21.87 -38.54 25.82
C ALA A 103 -21.53 -37.37 26.76
N ALA A 104 -21.27 -36.20 26.20
CA ALA A 104 -20.99 -35.00 26.97
C ALA A 104 -22.03 -33.91 26.71
N ASN A 105 -22.50 -33.27 27.78
CA ASN A 105 -23.37 -32.09 27.69
C ASN A 105 -22.52 -30.86 27.35
N ILE A 106 -22.84 -30.18 26.26
CA ILE A 106 -22.13 -29.02 25.74
C ILE A 106 -23.08 -27.84 25.52
N LEU A 107 -22.55 -26.63 25.64
CA LEU A 107 -23.27 -25.40 25.33
C LEU A 107 -22.71 -24.81 24.04
N VAL A 108 -23.47 -24.86 22.95
CA VAL A 108 -23.04 -24.40 21.64
C VAL A 108 -23.47 -22.95 21.42
N LYS A 109 -22.53 -22.11 21.00
CA LYS A 109 -22.77 -20.72 20.60
C LYS A 109 -22.99 -20.64 19.08
N ASN A 110 -24.14 -20.14 18.66
CA ASN A 110 -24.45 -19.83 17.27
C ASN A 110 -24.58 -18.30 17.10
N THR A 111 -23.88 -17.73 16.13
CA THR A 111 -23.80 -16.27 15.88
C THR A 111 -24.63 -15.83 14.69
#